data_AF-A0AAN7X8B7-F1
#
_entry.id   AF-A0AAN7X8B7-F1
#
_cell.length_a   1.000
_cell.length_b   1.000
_cell.length_c   1.000
_cell.angle_alpha   90.00
_cell.angle_beta   90.00
_cell.angle_gamma   90.00
#
_symmetry.space_group_name_H-M   'P 1'
#
loop_
_entity.id
_entity.type
_entity.pdbx_description
1 polymer ?
#
loop_
_entity_poly.entity_id
_entity_poly.type
_entity_poly.pdbx_seq_one_letter_code
_entity_poly.pdbx_strand_id
1 'polypeptide(L)'
;MIGRLKSAPSGSVEAGQRRFFSSALRFLRGALDSGASPGPVRVSLGWEESWEEVEELWRLSLQALGGCVRAQPWICSLVREECWLKHTLTMLSQCSALPEPQTQGALEEALCAMADQCPVCRAEIGDAIGNDKGALVIMRKLKKSVGVK
;
A
#
# COMPACT_ATOMS: atom_id res chain seq x y z
N MET A 1 -19.86 -35.68 -25.08
CA MET A 1 -20.62 -34.81 -24.17
C MET A 1 -19.71 -33.67 -23.74
N ILE A 2 -19.83 -32.50 -24.37
CA ILE A 2 -19.13 -31.28 -23.92
C ILE A 2 -20.01 -30.66 -22.84
N GLY A 3 -19.56 -30.75 -21.58
CA GLY A 3 -20.23 -30.13 -20.45
C GLY A 3 -20.25 -28.61 -20.66
N ARG A 4 -21.46 -28.04 -20.72
CA ARG A 4 -21.64 -26.59 -20.72
C ARG A 4 -20.98 -26.02 -19.48
N LEU A 5 -19.90 -25.25 -19.67
CA LEU A 5 -19.34 -24.40 -18.64
C LEU A 5 -20.47 -23.49 -18.13
N LYS A 6 -20.82 -23.61 -16.84
CA LYS A 6 -21.79 -22.72 -16.18
C LYS A 6 -21.35 -21.28 -16.43
N SER A 7 -22.27 -20.43 -16.88
CA SER A 7 -22.02 -18.99 -17.00
C SER A 7 -21.55 -18.45 -15.65
N ALA A 8 -20.50 -17.63 -15.67
CA ALA A 8 -19.98 -16.98 -14.48
C ALA A 8 -21.13 -16.22 -13.77
N PRO A 9 -21.18 -16.24 -12.44
CA PRO A 9 -22.21 -15.51 -11.70
C PRO A 9 -22.16 -14.03 -12.09
N SER A 10 -23.32 -13.46 -12.40
CA SER A 10 -23.56 -12.10 -12.88
C SER A 10 -23.29 -11.03 -11.81
N GLY A 11 -22.15 -11.09 -11.13
CA GLY A 11 -21.69 -9.96 -10.34
C GLY A 11 -21.40 -8.80 -11.30
N SER A 12 -21.82 -7.57 -10.95
CA SER A 12 -21.36 -6.37 -11.65
C SER A 12 -19.83 -6.41 -11.76
N VAL A 13 -19.29 -6.03 -12.92
CA VAL A 13 -17.84 -5.88 -13.13
C VAL A 13 -17.21 -5.06 -12.00
N GLU A 14 -17.95 -4.08 -11.47
CA GLU A 14 -17.56 -3.25 -10.33
C GLU A 14 -17.40 -4.05 -9.03
N ALA A 15 -18.27 -5.04 -8.76
CA ALA A 15 -18.15 -5.92 -7.61
C ALA A 15 -16.94 -6.87 -7.74
N GLY A 16 -16.59 -7.27 -8.96
CA GLY A 16 -15.35 -7.99 -9.26
C GLY A 16 -14.12 -7.13 -8.96
N GLN A 17 -14.08 -5.91 -9.49
CA GLN A 17 -12.99 -4.95 -9.30
C GLN A 17 -12.79 -4.60 -7.83
N ARG A 18 -13.86 -4.26 -7.10
CA ARG A 18 -13.77 -3.96 -5.67
C ARG A 18 -13.19 -5.14 -4.89
N ARG A 19 -13.65 -6.37 -5.14
CA ARG A 19 -13.09 -7.57 -4.49
C ARG A 19 -11.62 -7.78 -4.82
N PHE A 20 -11.23 -7.58 -6.08
CA PHE A 20 -9.83 -7.68 -6.49
C PHE A 20 -8.95 -6.70 -5.71
N PHE A 21 -9.30 -5.41 -5.71
CA PHE A 21 -8.50 -4.40 -5.01
C PHE A 21 -8.53 -4.60 -3.49
N SER A 22 -9.65 -5.00 -2.90
CA SER A 22 -9.70 -5.36 -1.47
C SER A 22 -8.72 -6.47 -1.13
N SER A 23 -8.69 -7.55 -1.93
CA SER A 23 -7.75 -8.65 -1.72
C SER A 23 -6.30 -8.22 -1.92
N ALA A 24 -6.03 -7.42 -2.95
CA ALA A 24 -4.69 -6.88 -3.21
C ALA A 24 -4.22 -5.97 -2.06
N LEU A 25 -5.08 -5.13 -1.49
CA LEU A 25 -4.75 -4.28 -0.34
C LEU A 25 -4.45 -5.10 0.91
N ARG A 26 -5.19 -6.19 1.16
CA ARG A 26 -4.90 -7.10 2.28
C ARG A 26 -3.58 -7.83 2.08
N PHE A 27 -3.28 -8.29 0.87
CA PHE A 27 -1.98 -8.85 0.50
C PHE A 27 -0.86 -7.84 0.77
N LEU A 28 -0.98 -6.62 0.23
CA LEU A 28 0.03 -5.58 0.40
C LEU A 28 0.23 -5.21 1.88
N ARG A 29 -0.85 -5.12 2.64
CA ARG A 29 -0.83 -4.81 4.08
C ARG A 29 -0.19 -5.93 4.90
N GLY A 30 -0.44 -7.20 4.56
CA GLY A 30 -0.06 -8.34 5.39
C GLY A 30 1.41 -8.75 5.29
N ALA A 31 2.15 -8.25 4.29
CA ALA A 31 3.51 -8.69 4.02
C ALA A 31 4.56 -8.15 4.99
N LEU A 32 4.40 -6.91 5.45
CA LEU A 32 5.40 -6.23 6.26
C LEU A 32 4.85 -5.89 7.65
N ASP A 33 5.72 -5.97 8.66
CA ASP A 33 5.42 -5.60 10.03
C ASP A 33 6.54 -4.74 10.63
N SER A 34 6.16 -3.86 11.55
CA SER A 34 7.02 -2.95 12.31
C SER A 34 8.04 -3.63 13.23
N GLY A 35 7.92 -4.95 13.44
CA GLY A 35 8.83 -5.73 14.28
C GLY A 35 8.94 -5.20 15.71
N ALA A 36 10.11 -5.35 16.32
CA ALA A 36 10.40 -4.70 17.60
C ALA A 36 10.76 -3.23 17.34
N SER A 37 9.82 -2.32 17.60
CA SER A 37 10.06 -0.88 17.46
C SER A 37 10.91 -0.34 18.63
N PRO A 38 12.01 0.43 18.36
CA PRO A 38 12.50 0.85 17.06
C PRO A 38 13.42 -0.19 16.38
N GLY A 39 13.14 -0.53 15.12
CA GLY A 39 13.92 -1.49 14.33
C GLY A 39 13.60 -1.42 12.83
N PRO A 40 14.34 -2.13 11.97
CA PRO A 40 14.00 -2.22 10.55
C PRO A 40 12.66 -2.94 10.37
N VAL A 41 11.89 -2.54 9.35
CA VAL A 41 10.68 -3.29 8.97
C VAL A 41 11.06 -4.73 8.64
N ARG A 42 10.22 -5.67 9.03
CA ARG A 42 10.41 -7.09 8.77
C ARG A 42 9.28 -7.64 7.92
N VAL A 43 9.56 -8.73 7.22
CA VAL A 43 8.52 -9.57 6.64
C VAL A 43 7.72 -10.18 7.78
N SER A 44 6.40 -10.23 7.65
CA SER A 44 5.57 -10.84 8.69
C SER A 44 5.73 -12.36 8.68
N LEU A 45 5.55 -13.00 9.83
CA LEU A 45 5.75 -14.46 10.01
C LEU A 45 4.99 -15.31 8.99
N GLY A 46 3.83 -14.84 8.52
CA GLY A 46 3.03 -15.56 7.53
C GLY A 46 3.61 -15.58 6.11
N TRP A 47 4.62 -14.74 5.84
CA TRP A 47 5.25 -14.64 4.53
C TRP A 47 6.71 -15.08 4.52
N GLU A 48 7.37 -15.22 5.68
CA GLU A 48 8.81 -15.50 5.78
C GLU A 48 9.29 -16.66 4.89
N GLU A 49 8.58 -17.79 4.89
CA GLU A 49 8.94 -18.98 4.10
C GLU A 49 8.83 -18.77 2.58
N SER A 50 7.92 -17.89 2.15
CA SER A 50 7.59 -17.67 0.73
C SER A 50 8.10 -16.33 0.20
N TRP A 51 8.76 -15.53 1.04
CA TRP A 51 9.02 -14.13 0.73
C TRP A 51 9.92 -13.97 -0.49
N GLU A 52 10.96 -14.78 -0.61
CA GLU A 52 11.85 -14.78 -1.77
C GLU A 52 11.08 -14.96 -3.10
N GLU A 53 10.01 -15.75 -3.09
CA GLU A 53 9.19 -16.02 -4.28
C GLU A 53 8.19 -14.89 -4.58
N VAL A 54 7.68 -14.22 -3.54
CA VAL A 54 6.58 -13.25 -3.67
C VAL A 54 6.99 -11.79 -3.52
N GLU A 55 8.21 -11.52 -3.07
CA GLU A 55 8.67 -10.17 -2.76
C GLU A 55 8.54 -9.25 -3.98
N GLU A 56 8.99 -9.72 -5.14
CA GLU A 56 8.93 -8.90 -6.35
C GLU A 56 7.47 -8.69 -6.81
N LEU A 57 6.61 -9.70 -6.66
CA LEU A 57 5.18 -9.55 -6.90
C LEU A 57 4.55 -8.50 -5.97
N TRP A 58 4.92 -8.50 -4.69
CA TRP A 58 4.47 -7.52 -3.71
C TRP A 58 4.92 -6.11 -4.12
N ARG A 59 6.19 -5.96 -4.50
CA ARG A 59 6.78 -4.67 -4.89
C ARG A 59 6.12 -4.10 -6.16
N LEU A 60 5.95 -4.93 -7.19
CA LEU A 60 5.27 -4.56 -8.43
C LEU A 60 3.79 -4.24 -8.19
N SER A 61 3.12 -4.98 -7.31
CA SER A 61 1.72 -4.70 -6.93
C SER A 61 1.57 -3.34 -6.27
N LEU A 62 2.56 -2.94 -5.47
CA LEU A 62 2.58 -1.63 -4.83
C LEU A 62 2.78 -0.48 -5.83
N GLN A 63 3.70 -0.65 -6.79
CA GLN A 63 3.87 0.30 -7.90
C GLN A 63 2.61 0.40 -8.77
N ALA A 64 2.01 -0.75 -9.10
CA ALA A 64 0.78 -0.82 -9.86
C ALA A 64 -0.37 -0.11 -9.12
N LEU A 65 -0.46 -0.23 -7.80
CA LEU A 65 -1.46 0.46 -6.99
C LEU A 65 -1.40 1.98 -7.20
N GLY A 66 -0.21 2.58 -7.23
CA GLY A 66 -0.04 4.01 -7.52
C GLY A 66 -0.60 4.40 -8.90
N GLY A 67 -0.34 3.58 -9.92
CA GLY A 67 -0.93 3.75 -11.25
C GLY A 67 -2.45 3.61 -11.26
N CYS A 68 -2.99 2.59 -10.56
CA CYS A 68 -4.41 2.36 -10.45
C CYS A 68 -5.13 3.52 -9.75
N VAL A 69 -4.57 4.04 -8.65
CA VAL A 69 -5.13 5.20 -7.93
C VAL A 69 -5.23 6.43 -8.84
N ARG A 70 -4.21 6.70 -9.66
CA ARG A 70 -4.23 7.79 -10.64
C ARG A 70 -5.29 7.60 -11.72
N ALA A 71 -5.49 6.37 -12.18
CA ALA A 71 -6.48 6.06 -13.21
C ALA A 71 -7.91 5.97 -12.68
N GLN A 72 -8.08 5.61 -11.41
CA GLN A 72 -9.35 5.26 -10.78
C GLN A 72 -9.40 5.80 -9.33
N PRO A 73 -9.70 7.10 -9.14
CA PRO A 73 -9.60 7.76 -7.83
C PRO A 73 -10.47 7.13 -6.72
N TRP A 74 -11.54 6.41 -7.08
CA TRP A 74 -12.38 5.68 -6.12
C TRP A 74 -11.60 4.65 -5.30
N ILE A 75 -10.46 4.16 -5.80
CA ILE A 75 -9.58 3.24 -5.06
C ILE A 75 -9.06 3.88 -3.77
N CYS A 76 -8.94 5.20 -3.69
CA CYS A 76 -8.56 5.88 -2.45
C CYS A 76 -9.57 5.64 -1.31
N SER A 77 -10.86 5.50 -1.61
CA SER A 77 -11.85 5.15 -0.58
C SER A 77 -11.56 3.74 -0.05
N LEU A 78 -11.30 2.81 -0.95
CA LEU A 78 -11.05 1.41 -0.60
C LEU A 78 -9.74 1.22 0.19
N VAL A 79 -8.69 1.94 -0.19
CA VAL A 79 -7.41 1.99 0.54
C VAL A 79 -7.63 2.37 2.01
N ARG A 80 -8.54 3.31 2.27
CA ARG A 80 -8.90 3.75 3.63
C ARG A 80 -9.81 2.74 4.32
N GLU A 81 -10.82 2.22 3.63
CA GLU A 81 -11.75 1.19 4.13
C GLU A 81 -11.00 -0.08 4.59
N GLU A 82 -10.03 -0.56 3.80
CA GLU A 82 -9.19 -1.73 4.12
C GLU A 82 -8.06 -1.41 5.13
N CYS A 83 -8.03 -0.18 5.64
CA CYS A 83 -7.03 0.34 6.58
C CYS A 83 -5.58 0.21 6.10
N TRP A 84 -5.36 0.09 4.79
CA TRP A 84 -4.01 -0.04 4.23
C TRP A 84 -3.20 1.22 4.52
N LEU A 85 -3.75 2.41 4.23
CA LEU A 85 -3.03 3.67 4.44
C LEU A 85 -2.61 3.88 5.90
N LYS A 86 -3.57 3.75 6.83
CA LYS A 86 -3.31 3.89 8.26
C LYS A 86 -2.26 2.90 8.75
N HIS A 87 -2.34 1.63 8.34
CA HIS A 87 -1.39 0.61 8.73
C HIS A 87 0.02 0.93 8.21
N THR A 88 0.14 1.26 6.92
CA THR A 88 1.42 1.61 6.27
C THR A 88 2.07 2.82 6.94
N LEU A 89 1.31 3.90 7.18
CA LEU A 89 1.84 5.09 7.86
C LEU A 89 2.29 4.79 9.30
N THR A 90 1.52 3.99 10.03
CA THR A 90 1.88 3.57 11.39
C THR A 90 3.18 2.77 11.39
N MET A 91 3.28 1.76 10.51
CA MET A 91 4.49 0.96 10.35
C MET A 91 5.69 1.86 10.00
N LEU A 92 5.56 2.73 9.00
CA LEU A 92 6.64 3.63 8.59
C LEU A 92 7.07 4.59 9.69
N SER A 93 6.15 5.04 10.54
CA SER A 93 6.46 5.92 11.68
C SER A 93 7.22 5.21 12.81
N GLN A 94 7.11 3.88 12.91
CA GLN A 94 7.70 3.06 13.96
C GLN A 94 9.01 2.38 13.54
N CYS A 95 9.20 2.18 12.23
CA CYS A 95 10.40 1.58 11.67
C CYS A 95 11.52 2.61 11.56
N SER A 96 12.76 2.19 11.88
CA SER A 96 13.95 3.04 11.71
C SER A 96 14.47 3.06 10.26
N ALA A 97 14.20 2.00 9.50
CA ALA A 97 14.58 1.86 8.10
C ALA A 97 13.64 0.90 7.35
N LEU A 98 13.56 1.08 6.03
CA LEU A 98 12.98 0.11 5.10
C LEU A 98 14.09 -0.82 4.58
N PRO A 99 13.76 -2.04 4.09
CA PRO A 99 14.75 -3.09 3.81
C PRO A 99 15.57 -2.75 2.57
N GLU A 100 14.94 -2.11 1.58
CA GLU A 100 15.52 -1.86 0.26
C GLU A 100 15.09 -0.51 -0.34
N PRO A 101 15.99 0.19 -1.07
CA PRO A 101 15.65 1.43 -1.77
C PRO A 101 14.47 1.28 -2.75
N GLN A 102 14.33 0.13 -3.39
CA GLN A 102 13.24 -0.17 -4.33
C GLN A 102 11.89 -0.21 -3.61
N THR A 103 11.82 -0.89 -2.46
CA THR A 103 10.64 -0.92 -1.58
C THR A 103 10.26 0.47 -1.10
N GLN A 104 11.25 1.27 -0.69
CA GLN A 104 11.01 2.66 -0.32
C GLN A 104 10.43 3.46 -1.49
N GLY A 105 11.01 3.34 -2.68
CA GLY A 105 10.54 4.04 -3.87
C GLY A 105 9.10 3.67 -4.24
N ALA A 106 8.76 2.38 -4.18
CA ALA A 106 7.41 1.89 -4.46
C ALA A 106 6.38 2.40 -3.44
N LEU A 107 6.70 2.35 -2.14
CA LEU A 107 5.85 2.89 -1.07
C LEU A 107 5.66 4.40 -1.23
N GLU A 108 6.76 5.12 -1.45
CA GLU A 108 6.73 6.57 -1.63
C GLU A 108 5.87 6.96 -2.84
N GLU A 109 5.98 6.26 -3.97
CA GLU A 109 5.19 6.54 -5.16
C GLU A 109 3.69 6.26 -4.95
N ALA A 110 3.34 5.14 -4.32
CA ALA A 110 1.96 4.79 -4.03
C ALA A 110 1.31 5.83 -3.08
N LEU A 111 2.03 6.26 -2.03
CA LEU A 111 1.57 7.28 -1.10
C LEU A 111 1.44 8.65 -1.78
N CYS A 112 2.38 9.03 -2.65
CA CYS A 112 2.26 10.27 -3.45
C CYS A 112 1.01 10.23 -4.32
N ALA A 113 0.76 9.11 -5.02
CA ALA A 113 -0.43 8.97 -5.85
C ALA A 113 -1.73 9.17 -5.06
N MET A 114 -1.80 8.63 -3.83
CA MET A 114 -2.96 8.80 -2.96
C MET A 114 -3.11 10.25 -2.47
N ALA A 115 -2.00 10.89 -2.08
CA ALA A 115 -1.98 12.29 -1.65
C ALA A 115 -2.42 13.24 -2.78
N ASP A 116 -1.99 12.97 -4.01
CA ASP A 116 -2.32 13.81 -5.17
C ASP A 116 -3.78 13.62 -5.62
N GLN A 117 -4.34 12.42 -5.47
CA GLN A 117 -5.70 12.10 -5.96
C GLN A 117 -6.81 12.26 -4.91
N CYS A 118 -6.48 12.25 -3.62
CA CYS A 118 -7.47 12.30 -2.55
C CYS A 118 -7.08 13.28 -1.43
N PRO A 119 -7.80 14.40 -1.26
CA PRO A 119 -7.52 15.39 -0.21
C PRO A 119 -7.52 14.81 1.20
N VAL A 120 -8.36 13.80 1.46
CA VAL A 120 -8.43 13.14 2.77
C VAL A 120 -7.19 12.29 3.02
N CYS A 121 -6.75 11.50 2.04
CA CYS A 121 -5.47 10.79 2.12
C CYS A 121 -4.31 11.77 2.29
N ARG A 122 -4.33 12.90 1.58
CA ARG A 122 -3.30 13.94 1.69
C ARG A 122 -3.18 14.49 3.11
N ALA A 123 -4.31 14.76 3.76
CA ALA A 123 -4.34 15.22 5.15
C ALA A 123 -3.79 14.14 6.10
N GLU A 124 -4.27 12.89 5.99
CA GLU A 124 -3.78 11.78 6.83
C GLU A 124 -2.28 11.53 6.67
N ILE A 125 -1.75 11.60 5.45
CA ILE A 125 -0.32 11.49 5.16
C ILE A 125 0.44 12.69 5.73
N GLY A 126 -0.09 13.91 5.55
CA GLY A 126 0.48 15.14 6.09
C GLY A 126 0.62 15.10 7.61
N ASP A 127 -0.42 14.64 8.31
CA ASP A 127 -0.41 14.47 9.77
C ASP A 127 0.64 13.45 10.21
N ALA A 128 0.75 12.32 9.50
CA ALA A 128 1.76 11.29 9.80
C ALA A 128 3.19 11.82 9.61
N ILE A 129 3.43 12.57 8.54
CA ILE A 129 4.74 13.17 8.22
C ILE A 129 5.09 14.32 9.15
N GLY A 130 4.11 15.13 9.58
CA GLY A 130 4.33 16.26 10.49
C GLY A 130 4.90 15.84 11.85
N ASN A 131 4.74 14.56 12.23
CA ASN A 131 5.38 14.00 13.40
C ASN A 131 6.88 13.72 13.21
N ASP A 132 7.37 13.69 11.97
CA ASP A 132 8.76 13.45 11.52
C ASP A 132 9.45 12.28 12.24
N LYS A 133 8.80 11.10 12.20
CA LYS A 133 9.27 9.87 12.85
C LYS A 133 9.56 8.75 11.86
N GLY A 134 10.50 7.89 12.23
CA GLY A 134 10.79 6.64 11.55
C GLY A 134 11.22 6.83 10.09
N ALA A 135 10.84 5.88 9.24
CA ALA A 135 11.16 5.86 7.82
C ALA A 135 10.43 6.95 7.01
N LEU A 136 9.43 7.65 7.57
CA LEU A 136 8.77 8.77 6.90
C LEU A 136 9.71 9.97 6.71
N VAL A 137 10.73 10.11 7.56
CA VAL A 137 11.69 11.22 7.54
C VAL A 137 12.43 11.29 6.20
N ILE A 138 12.75 10.13 5.62
CA ILE A 138 13.58 9.99 4.41
C ILE A 138 12.77 10.02 3.10
N MET A 139 11.43 10.06 3.16
CA MET A 139 10.54 10.10 1.99
C MET A 139 10.33 11.54 1.47
N ARG A 140 11.35 12.10 0.81
CA ARG A 140 11.38 13.50 0.36
C ARG A 140 10.32 13.84 -0.70
N LYS A 141 10.02 12.92 -1.64
CA LYS A 141 8.99 13.15 -2.66
C LYS A 141 7.61 13.22 -2.01
N LEU A 142 7.38 12.37 -1.01
CA LEU A 142 6.11 12.38 -0.28
C LEU A 142 5.94 13.67 0.51
N LYS A 143 6.97 14.11 1.25
CA LYS A 143 6.99 15.42 1.94
C LYS A 143 6.61 16.56 0.99
N LYS A 144 7.21 16.58 -0.20
CA LYS A 144 6.89 17.56 -1.25
C LYS A 144 5.43 17.45 -1.73
N SER A 145 4.90 16.25 -1.95
CA SER A 145 3.51 16.04 -2.40
C SER A 145 2.49 16.55 -1.37
N VAL A 146 2.76 16.43 -0.07
CA VAL A 146 1.88 16.96 0.99
C VAL A 146 2.18 18.40 1.42
N GLY A 147 3.24 19.02 0.88
CA GLY A 147 3.60 20.40 1.19
C GLY A 147 4.32 20.59 2.54
N VAL A 148 4.91 19.54 3.10
CA VAL A 148 5.75 19.61 4.31
C VAL A 148 7.20 19.86 3.89
N LYS A 149 7.88 20.82 4.55
CA LYS A 149 9.28 21.18 4.29
C LYS A 149 10.25 20.17 4.90
#